data_AF-A0A0D6P3L9-F1
#
_entry.id   AF-A0A0D6P3L9-F1
#
_cell.length_a   1.000
_cell.length_b   1.000
_cell.length_c   1.000
_cell.angle_alpha   90.00
_cell.angle_beta   90.00
_cell.angle_gamma   90.00
#
_symmetry.space_group_name_H-M   'P 1'
#
loop_
_entity.id
_entity.type
_entity.pdbx_description
1 polymer ?
#
loop_
_entity_poly.entity_id
_entity_poly.type
_entity_poly.pdbx_seq_one_letter_code
_entity_poly.pdbx_strand_id
1 'polypeptide(L)' 'MQTITVAGGNLFQIAAQYLGDATQWIRIAQLNGLADPVLSGVVTLTIPQPNPLAGGGVVGQ' A
#
# COMPACT_ATOMS: atom_id res chain seq x y z
N MET A 1 1.63 -1.58 -12.71
CA MET A 1 1.92 -2.26 -11.43
C MET A 1 3.41 -2.08 -11.17
N GLN A 2 3.81 -1.73 -9.96
CA GLN A 2 5.23 -1.54 -9.63
C GLN A 2 5.60 -2.46 -8.47
N THR A 3 6.82 -2.99 -8.45
CA THR A 3 7.34 -3.78 -7.34
C THR A 3 8.40 -2.98 -6.61
N ILE A 4 8.26 -2.90 -5.30
CA ILE A 4 9.20 -2.21 -4.41
C ILE A 4 9.75 -3.20 -3.39
N THR A 5 10.99 -2.99 -2.96
CA THR A 5 11.58 -3.75 -1.86
C THR A 5 11.70 -2.82 -0.67
N VAL A 6 11.07 -3.18 0.45
CA VAL A 6 11.08 -2.38 1.68
C VAL A 6 11.70 -3.19 2.81
N ALA A 7 12.54 -2.55 3.61
CA ALA A 7 13.13 -3.13 4.80
C ALA A 7 12.32 -2.71 6.03
N GLY A 8 11.28 -3.47 6.34
CA GLY A 8 10.35 -3.21 7.43
C GLY A 8 9.38 -2.05 7.15
N GLY A 9 8.74 -1.57 8.21
CA GLY A 9 7.79 -0.45 8.16
C GLY A 9 6.34 -0.92 8.15
N ASN A 10 5.45 -0.12 7.57
CA ASN A 10 4.03 -0.45 7.51
C ASN A 10 3.39 -0.12 6.15
N LEU A 11 2.44 -0.96 5.73
CA LEU A 11 1.72 -0.83 4.47
C LEU A 11 0.98 0.51 4.35
N PHE A 12 0.55 1.14 5.46
CA PHE A 12 -0.07 2.48 5.40
C PHE A 12 0.89 3.57 4.90
N GLN A 13 2.15 3.57 5.35
CA GLN A 13 3.13 4.55 4.88
C GLN A 13 3.43 4.36 3.39
N ILE A 14 3.56 3.11 2.97
CA ILE A 14 3.76 2.74 1.57
C ILE A 14 2.54 3.16 0.74
N ALA A 15 1.32 2.88 1.22
CA ALA A 15 0.11 3.28 0.53
C ALA A 15 0.00 4.81 0.43
N ALA A 16 0.31 5.56 1.48
CA ALA A 16 0.35 7.02 1.43
C ALA A 16 1.39 7.54 0.43
N GLN A 17 2.59 6.96 0.43
CA GLN A 17 3.70 7.40 -0.41
C GLN A 17 3.51 7.06 -1.89
N TYR A 18 2.98 5.87 -2.20
CA TYR A 18 2.88 5.37 -3.57
C TYR A 18 1.49 5.50 -4.18
N LEU A 19 0.43 5.40 -3.37
CA LEU A 19 -0.96 5.52 -3.81
C LEU A 19 -1.57 6.89 -3.48
N GLY A 20 -0.87 7.72 -2.70
CA GLY A 20 -1.39 9.00 -2.19
C GLY A 20 -2.42 8.84 -1.07
N ASP A 21 -2.73 7.60 -0.68
CA ASP A 21 -3.81 7.30 0.26
C ASP A 21 -3.43 6.11 1.14
N ALA A 22 -3.26 6.39 2.43
CA ALA A 22 -2.88 5.40 3.43
C ALA A 22 -3.90 4.26 3.54
N THR A 23 -5.19 4.52 3.28
CA THR A 23 -6.27 3.53 3.45
C THR A 23 -6.23 2.42 2.39
N GLN A 24 -5.54 2.66 1.27
CA GLN A 24 -5.40 1.67 0.20
C GLN A 24 -4.38 0.57 0.50
N TRP A 25 -3.79 0.57 1.70
CA TRP A 25 -2.90 -0.50 2.17
C TRP A 25 -3.54 -1.90 2.06
N ILE A 26 -4.87 -2.01 2.23
CA ILE A 26 -5.62 -3.27 2.11
C ILE A 26 -5.46 -3.85 0.70
N ARG A 27 -5.44 -3.00 -0.33
CA ARG A 27 -5.27 -3.43 -1.73
C ARG A 27 -3.87 -3.98 -1.96
N ILE A 28 -2.86 -3.35 -1.37
CA ILE A 28 -1.47 -3.85 -1.42
C ILE A 28 -1.41 -5.20 -0.69
N ALA A 29 -2.01 -5.29 0.50
CA ALA A 29 -2.02 -6.50 1.30
C ALA A 29 -2.67 -7.66 0.55
N GLN A 30 -3.89 -7.47 0.02
CA GLN A 30 -4.60 -8.45 -0.79
C GLN A 30 -3.81 -8.87 -2.04
N LEU A 31 -3.17 -7.93 -2.73
CA LEU A 31 -2.38 -8.23 -3.93
C LEU A 31 -1.15 -9.08 -3.62
N ASN A 32 -0.56 -8.92 -2.44
CA ASN A 32 0.62 -9.68 -2.00
C ASN A 32 0.28 -10.86 -1.09
N GLY A 33 -1.00 -11.12 -0.83
CA GLY A 33 -1.44 -12.17 0.10
C GLY A 33 -1.05 -11.92 1.56
N LEU A 34 -0.87 -10.66 1.96
CA LEU A 34 -0.56 -10.25 3.32
C LEU A 34 -1.85 -9.95 4.09
N ALA A 35 -1.93 -10.41 5.33
CA ALA A 35 -2.98 -10.02 6.27
C ALA A 35 -2.52 -8.86 7.17
N ASP A 36 -1.24 -8.85 7.52
CA ASP A 36 -0.68 -7.89 8.46
C ASP A 36 -0.20 -6.60 7.75
N PRO A 37 -0.60 -5.43 8.25
CA PRO A 37 -0.11 -4.15 7.74
C PRO A 37 1.33 -3.84 8.16
N VAL A 38 1.88 -4.55 9.14
CA VAL A 38 3.23 -4.33 9.65
C VAL A 38 4.18 -5.27 8.94
N LEU A 39 5.24 -4.70 8.37
CA LEU A 39 6.27 -5.45 7.66
C LEU A 39 7.46 -5.65 8.58
N SER A 40 7.92 -6.89 8.68
CA SER A 40 9.12 -7.25 9.44
C SER A 40 10.16 -7.82 8.49
N GLY A 41 11.39 -7.28 8.55
CA GLY A 41 12.47 -7.68 7.65
C GLY A 41 12.32 -7.10 6.23
N VAL A 42 13.07 -7.64 5.28
CA VAL A 42 13.04 -7.19 3.89
C VAL A 42 11.95 -7.92 3.13
N VAL A 43 10.97 -7.17 2.61
CA VAL A 43 9.81 -7.71 1.90
C VAL A 43 9.67 -7.04 0.55
N THR A 44 9.42 -7.83 -0.48
CA THR A 44 9.10 -7.32 -1.82
C THR A 44 7.60 -7.22 -1.96
N LEU A 45 7.11 -6.01 -2.22
CA LEU A 45 5.69 -5.70 -2.35
C LEU A 45 5.35 -5.26 -3.76
N THR A 46 4.28 -5.83 -4.29
CA THR A 46 3.63 -5.38 -5.51
C THR A 46 2.62 -4.31 -5.16
N ILE A 47 2.82 -3.11 -5.70
CA ILE A 47 1.95 -1.97 -5.52
C ILE A 47 1.04 -1.85 -6.76
N PRO A 48 -0.30 -1.87 -6.58
CA PRO A 48 -1.25 -1.63 -7.66
C PRO A 48 -1.16 -0.17 -8.14
N GLN A 49 -1.82 0.16 -9.24
CA GLN A 49 -1.92 1.57 -9.63
C GLN A 49 -2.76 2.35 -8.61
N PRO A 50 -2.38 3.61 -8.32
CA PRO A 50 -3.20 4.51 -7.51
C PRO A 50 -4.59 4.57 -8.09
N ASN A 51 -5.61 4.24 -7.29
CA ASN A 51 -6.99 4.45 -7.69
C ASN A 51 -7.59 5.48 -6.73
N PRO A 52 -7.67 6.76 -7.14
CA PRO A 52 -8.23 7.82 -6.29
C PRO A 52 -9.70 7.57 -5.92
N LEU A 53 -10.40 6.69 -6.65
CA LEU A 53 -11.79 6.29 -6.36
C LEU A 53 -11.91 5.10 -5.41
N ALA A 54 -10.81 4.38 -5.13
CA ALA A 54 -10.81 3.22 -4.24
C ALA A 54 -10.27 3.53 -2.83
N GLY A 55 -9.89 4.79 -2.58
CA GLY A 55 -9.49 5.27 -1.26
C GLY A 55 -10.69 5.53 -0.37
N GLY A 56 -10.52 5.35 0.94
CA GLY A 56 -11.55 5.46 1.99
C GLY A 56 -12.16 6.85 2.21
N GLY A 57 -12.03 7.79 1.26
CA GLY A 57 -12.83 9.01 1.24
C GLY A 57 -12.06 10.34 1.20
N VAL A 58 -11.08 10.50 0.32
CA VAL A 58 -10.64 11.86 -0.08
C VAL A 58 -11.06 12.15 -1.52
N VAL A 59 -12.33 12.49 -1.67
CA VAL A 59 -12.76 13.30 -2.82
C VAL A 59 -12.35 14.75 -2.55
N GLY A 60 -11.44 15.28 -3.38
CA GLY A 60 -11.25 16.71 -3.59
C GLY A 60 -10.25 17.42 -2.67
N GLN A 61 -9.13 17.84 -3.25
CA GLN A 61 -8.71 19.24 -3.20
C GLN A 61 -8.39 19.71 -4.62
#